data_AF-A0A940RLU1-F1
#
_entry.id   AF-A0A940RLU1-F1
#
_cell.length_a   1.000
_cell.length_b   1.000
_cell.length_c   1.000
_cell.angle_alpha   90.00
_cell.angle_beta   90.00
_cell.angle_gamma   90.00
#
_symmetry.space_group_name_H-M   'P 1'
#
loop_
_entity.id
_entity.type
_entity.pdbx_description
1 polymer ?
#
loop_
_entity_poly.entity_id
_entity_poly.type
_entity_poly.pdbx_seq_one_letter_code
_entity_poly.pdbx_strand_id
1 'polypeptide(L)'
;MNQIDASAWNQALQLQLMAALDAAWAVIDASQDPEEIRQARERVRLCGEFAATARKVALMIPRKPERPGLSAGLPASETPDLPAIAAQAIQARRALERLKAGKRGRL
;
A
#
# COMPACT_ATOMS: atom_id res chain seq x y z
N MET A 1 0.43 -23.01 -2.44
CA MET A 1 0.52 -21.66 -1.83
C MET A 1 -0.87 -21.05 -1.91
N ASN A 2 -1.64 -21.16 -0.84
CA ASN A 2 -2.99 -20.62 -0.79
C ASN A 2 -2.91 -19.11 -0.51
N GLN A 3 -3.98 -18.36 -0.81
CA GLN A 3 -4.05 -16.90 -0.62
C GLN A 3 -3.64 -16.44 0.79
N ILE A 4 -3.89 -17.29 1.79
CA ILE A 4 -3.52 -17.09 3.20
C ILE A 4 -2.00 -17.04 3.37
N ASP A 5 -1.26 -17.94 2.70
CA ASP A 5 0.21 -18.00 2.78
C ASP A 5 0.86 -16.75 2.19
N ALA A 6 0.31 -16.25 1.08
CA ALA A 6 0.78 -15.03 0.43
C ALA A 6 0.54 -13.77 1.27
N SER A 7 -0.60 -13.70 1.96
CA SER A 7 -0.92 -12.60 2.88
C SER A 7 -0.02 -12.61 4.12
N ALA A 8 0.17 -13.78 4.73
CA ALA A 8 1.06 -13.95 5.89
C ALA A 8 2.52 -13.61 5.54
N TRP A 9 2.98 -14.02 4.36
CA TRP A 9 4.31 -13.65 3.87
C TRP A 9 4.48 -12.13 3.70
N ASN A 10 3.49 -11.45 3.10
CA ASN A 10 3.55 -10.00 2.92
C ASN A 10 3.59 -9.27 4.27
N GLN A 11 2.80 -9.73 5.24
CA GLN A 11 2.74 -9.14 6.57
C GLN A 11 4.05 -9.35 7.35
N ALA A 12 4.63 -10.56 7.30
CA ALA A 12 5.94 -10.83 7.90
C ALA A 12 7.04 -9.95 7.27
N LEU A 13 7.02 -9.79 5.95
CA LEU A 13 7.95 -8.94 5.24
C LEU A 13 7.79 -7.46 5.63
N GLN A 14 6.56 -6.96 5.74
CA GLN A 14 6.30 -5.59 6.19
C GLN A 14 6.87 -5.34 7.59
N LEU A 15 6.67 -6.27 8.53
CA LEU A 15 7.22 -6.17 9.89
C LEU A 15 8.75 -6.13 9.88
N GLN A 16 9.40 -6.97 9.06
CA GLN A 16 10.86 -6.97 8.93
C GLN A 16 11.39 -5.66 8.36
N LEU A 17 10.72 -5.10 7.34
CA LEU A 17 11.11 -3.83 6.76
C LEU A 17 10.93 -2.67 7.75
N MET A 18 9.83 -2.63 8.50
CA MET A 18 9.61 -1.64 9.55
C MET A 18 10.73 -1.71 10.60
N ALA A 19 10.99 -2.90 11.14
CA ALA A 19 12.05 -3.10 12.13
C ALA A 19 13.45 -2.69 11.61
N ALA A 20 13.73 -2.92 10.32
CA ALA A 20 14.98 -2.50 9.72
C ALA A 20 15.10 -0.97 9.57
N LEU A 21 14.00 -0.29 9.27
CA LEU A 21 13.95 1.18 9.22
C LEU A 21 14.10 1.78 10.61
N ASP A 22 13.43 1.20 11.62
CA ASP A 22 13.54 1.64 13.01
C ASP A 22 14.98 1.49 13.54
N ALA A 23 15.63 0.36 13.23
CA ALA A 23 17.04 0.14 13.57
C ALA A 23 17.97 1.14 12.86
N ALA A 24 17.71 1.46 11.59
CA ALA A 24 18.50 2.46 10.87
C ALA A 24 18.29 3.87 11.44
N TRP A 25 17.07 4.21 11.86
CA TRP A 25 16.79 5.47 12.54
C TRP A 25 17.53 5.57 13.87
N ALA A 26 17.53 4.51 14.68
CA ALA A 26 18.26 4.46 15.94
C ALA A 26 19.78 4.70 15.75
N VAL A 27 20.38 4.18 14.68
CA VAL A 27 21.80 4.43 14.35
C VAL A 27 22.03 5.90 13.99
N ILE A 28 21.15 6.49 13.19
CA ILE A 28 21.28 7.90 12.78
C ILE A 28 21.13 8.86 13.97
N ASP A 29 20.27 8.51 14.94
CA ASP A 29 20.03 9.33 16.14
C ASP A 29 21.14 9.19 17.18
N ALA A 30 21.71 7.98 17.33
CA ALA A 30 22.72 7.70 18.35
C ALA A 30 24.17 7.96 17.88
N SER A 31 24.45 7.84 16.58
CA SER A 31 25.82 7.89 16.05
C SER A 31 26.17 9.26 15.46
N GLN A 32 27.39 9.74 15.74
CA GLN A 32 27.99 10.92 15.10
C GLN A 32 29.00 10.54 14.01
N ASP A 33 29.19 9.23 13.78
CA ASP A 33 30.13 8.74 12.79
C ASP A 33 29.50 8.81 11.38
N PRO A 34 30.12 9.54 10.43
CA PRO A 34 29.53 9.78 9.12
C PRO A 34 29.39 8.49 8.28
N GLU A 35 30.27 7.50 8.49
CA GLU A 35 30.19 6.21 7.81
C GLU A 35 29.04 5.35 8.33
N GLU A 36 28.74 5.37 9.64
CA GLU A 36 27.60 4.65 10.21
C GLU A 36 26.28 5.25 9.74
N ILE A 37 26.17 6.58 9.70
CA ILE A 37 25.01 7.29 9.15
C ILE A 37 24.83 6.94 7.66
N ARG A 38 25.92 6.88 6.88
CA ARG A 38 25.86 6.51 5.46
C ARG A 38 25.39 5.07 5.28
N GLN A 39 25.90 4.14 6.08
CA GLN A 39 25.47 2.73 6.05
C GLN A 39 23.99 2.58 6.46
N ALA A 40 23.53 3.31 7.47
CA ALA A 40 22.13 3.32 7.88
C ALA A 40 21.22 3.85 6.75
N ARG A 41 21.63 4.92 6.07
CA ARG A 41 20.91 5.44 4.89
C ARG A 41 20.89 4.45 3.73
N GLU A 42 21.99 3.78 3.46
CA GLU A 42 22.04 2.75 2.43
C GLU A 42 21.11 1.58 2.77
N ARG A 43 21.04 1.18 4.05
CA ARG A 43 20.11 0.16 4.52
C ARG A 43 18.65 0.56 4.30
N VAL A 44 18.29 1.82 4.56
CA VAL A 44 16.96 2.37 4.26
C VAL A 44 16.66 2.32 2.75
N ARG A 45 17.63 2.68 1.91
CA ARG A 45 17.50 2.61 0.46
C ARG A 45 17.25 1.18 -0.03
N LEU A 46 18.06 0.23 0.44
CA LEU A 46 17.91 -1.19 0.10
C LEU A 46 16.56 -1.74 0.55
N CYS A 47 16.07 -1.34 1.73
CA CYS A 47 14.71 -1.68 2.19
C CYS A 47 13.64 -1.18 1.21
N GLY A 48 13.78 0.03 0.67
CA GLY A 48 12.88 0.59 -0.34
C GLY A 48 12.91 -0.19 -1.67
N GLU A 49 14.09 -0.54 -2.16
CA GLU A 49 14.27 -1.34 -3.37
C GLU A 49 13.68 -2.75 -3.20
N PHE A 50 13.91 -3.38 -2.04
CA PHE A 50 13.35 -4.68 -1.69
C PHE A 50 11.82 -4.66 -1.55
N ALA A 51 11.26 -3.60 -0.97
CA ALA A 51 9.81 -3.43 -0.90
C ALA A 51 9.18 -3.29 -2.30
N ALA A 52 9.85 -2.59 -3.22
CA ALA A 52 9.38 -2.42 -4.59
C ALA A 52 9.38 -3.75 -5.37
N THR A 53 10.42 -4.59 -5.21
CA THR A 53 10.47 -5.92 -5.83
C THR A 53 9.43 -6.86 -5.21
N ALA A 54 9.26 -6.84 -3.89
CA ALA A 54 8.23 -7.63 -3.22
C ALA A 54 6.80 -7.29 -3.67
N ARG A 55 6.50 -6.00 -3.93
CA ARG A 55 5.21 -5.60 -4.52
C ARG A 55 4.99 -6.21 -5.90
N LYS A 56 6.01 -6.28 -6.74
CA LYS A 56 5.92 -6.94 -8.04
C LYS A 56 5.62 -8.44 -7.88
N VAL A 57 6.28 -9.10 -6.94
CA VAL A 57 6.02 -10.52 -6.62
C VAL A 57 4.59 -10.72 -6.12
N ALA A 58 4.11 -9.86 -5.23
CA ALA A 58 2.75 -9.93 -4.70
C ALA A 58 1.67 -9.75 -5.79
N LEU A 59 1.94 -8.95 -6.83
CA LEU A 59 1.04 -8.76 -7.96
C LEU A 59 1.03 -9.95 -8.94
N MET A 60 2.08 -10.77 -8.97
CA MET A 60 2.14 -11.98 -9.79
C MET A 60 1.30 -13.12 -9.21
N ILE A 61 0.92 -13.06 -7.94
CA ILE A 61 0.08 -14.07 -7.30
C ILE A 61 -1.37 -13.85 -7.78
N PRO A 62 -1.98 -14.82 -8.48
CA PRO A 62 -3.33 -14.68 -8.99
C PRO A 62 -4.30 -14.50 -7.81
N ARG A 63 -4.84 -13.30 -7.68
CA ARG A 63 -5.93 -13.05 -6.74
C ARG A 63 -7.22 -13.53 -7.38
N LYS A 64 -7.90 -14.49 -6.74
CA LYS A 64 -9.29 -14.78 -7.06
C LYS A 64 -10.04 -13.45 -6.88
N PRO A 65 -10.65 -12.89 -7.94
CA PRO A 65 -11.45 -11.69 -7.77
C PRO A 65 -12.58 -12.06 -6.80
N GLU A 66 -12.57 -11.47 -5.61
CA GLU A 66 -13.81 -11.35 -4.87
C GLU A 66 -14.74 -10.58 -5.80
N ARG A 67 -15.78 -11.26 -6.30
CA ARG A 67 -16.95 -10.54 -6.80
C ARG A 67 -17.31 -9.56 -5.69
N PRO A 68 -17.51 -8.27 -5.98
CA PRO A 68 -18.19 -7.40 -5.05
C PRO A 68 -19.59 -7.97 -4.86
N GLY A 69 -19.72 -8.90 -3.90
CA GLY A 69 -20.98 -9.26 -3.32
C GLY A 69 -21.49 -7.98 -2.71
N LEU A 70 -22.65 -7.53 -3.18
CA LEU A 70 -23.42 -6.47 -2.55
C LEU A 70 -23.67 -6.84 -1.09
N SER A 71 -22.73 -6.53 -0.20
CA SER A 71 -23.00 -6.33 1.21
C SER A 71 -23.37 -4.86 1.38
N ALA A 72 -24.61 -4.57 0.99
CA ALA A 72 -25.31 -3.42 1.54
C ALA A 72 -25.55 -3.72 3.02
N GLY A 73 -24.68 -3.19 3.88
CA GLY A 73 -24.76 -3.28 5.33
C GLY A 73 -23.70 -2.38 5.96
N LEU A 74 -24.11 -1.15 6.28
CA LEU A 74 -23.33 -0.04 6.87
C LEU A 74 -22.77 -0.37 8.29
N PRO A 75 -21.92 0.53 8.87
CA PRO A 75 -20.63 0.21 9.48
C PRO A 75 -20.68 0.12 11.01
N ALA A 76 -19.75 -0.63 11.60
CA ALA A 76 -19.42 -0.46 13.01
C ALA A 76 -18.31 0.60 13.15
N SER A 77 -18.76 1.80 13.53
CA SER A 77 -18.04 2.93 14.14
C SER A 77 -16.50 2.96 14.03
N GLU A 78 -15.99 3.74 13.08
CA GLU A 78 -14.83 4.62 13.30
C GLU A 78 -15.10 5.92 12.53
N THR A 79 -14.78 7.04 13.17
CA THR A 79 -15.06 8.42 12.74
C THR A 79 -14.69 8.70 11.28
N PRO A 80 -15.49 9.46 10.52
CA PRO A 80 -15.20 9.70 9.11
C PRO A 80 -14.04 10.67 8.93
N ASP A 81 -12.90 10.19 8.41
CA ASP A 81 -11.84 11.05 7.92
C ASP A 81 -12.33 11.85 6.71
N LEU A 82 -12.61 13.13 6.94
CA LEU A 82 -13.01 14.13 5.93
C LEU A 82 -12.15 14.12 4.64
N PRO A 83 -10.82 13.93 4.65
CA PRO A 83 -10.04 13.84 3.42
C PRO A 83 -10.31 12.56 2.60
N ALA A 84 -10.65 11.45 3.25
CA ALA A 84 -10.97 10.19 2.57
C ALA A 84 -12.31 10.30 1.82
N ILE A 85 -13.30 10.95 2.44
CA ILE A 85 -14.61 11.23 1.81
C ILE A 85 -14.44 12.17 0.60
N ALA A 86 -13.60 13.20 0.73
CA ALA A 86 -13.34 14.13 -0.36
C ALA A 86 -12.63 13.45 -1.55
N ALA A 87 -11.65 12.59 -1.29
CA ALA A 87 -10.95 11.82 -2.32
C ALA A 87 -11.91 10.85 -3.04
N GLN A 88 -12.81 10.20 -2.31
CA GLN A 88 -13.79 9.28 -2.86
C GLN A 88 -14.84 10.00 -3.72
N ALA A 89 -15.28 11.20 -3.30
CA ALA A 89 -16.20 12.04 -4.09
C ALA A 89 -15.58 12.53 -5.41
N ILE A 90 -14.28 12.87 -5.41
CA ILE A 90 -13.55 13.27 -6.63
C ILE A 90 -13.42 12.08 -7.59
N GLN A 91 -13.12 10.88 -7.09
CA GLN A 91 -13.03 9.67 -7.91
C GLN A 91 -14.40 9.27 -8.51
N ALA A 92 -15.48 9.35 -7.72
CA ALA A 92 -16.83 9.08 -8.18
C ALA A 92 -17.27 10.04 -9.30
N ARG A 93 -16.98 11.33 -9.17
CA ARG A 93 -17.26 12.32 -10.22
C ARG A 93 -16.49 12.03 -11.51
N ARG A 94 -15.19 11.70 -11.43
CA ARG A 94 -14.38 11.35 -12.62
C ARG A 94 -14.81 10.04 -13.28
N ALA A 95 -15.40 9.10 -12.54
CA ALA A 95 -15.98 7.89 -13.09
C ALA A 95 -17.31 8.19 -13.82
N LEU A 96 -18.13 9.07 -13.25
CA LEU A 96 -19.42 9.47 -13.82
C LEU A 96 -19.25 10.27 -15.11
N GLU A 97 -18.24 11.14 -15.19
CA GLU A 97 -17.90 11.85 -16.43
C GLU A 97 -17.37 10.92 -17.53
N ARG A 98 -16.62 9.86 -17.18
CA ARG A 98 -16.22 8.82 -18.14
C ARG A 98 -17.40 8.02 -18.68
N LEU A 99 -18.37 7.71 -17.83
CA LEU A 99 -19.60 7.02 -18.23
C LEU A 99 -20.50 7.89 -19.12
N LYS A 100 -20.55 9.21 -18.87
CA LYS A 100 -21.25 10.15 -19.76
C LYS A 100 -20.52 10.35 -21.08
N ALA A 101 -19.19 10.45 -21.08
CA ALA A 101 -18.37 10.57 -22.28
C ALA A 101 -18.47 9.33 -23.19
N GLY A 102 -18.61 8.13 -22.60
CA GLY A 102 -18.85 6.90 -23.35
C GLY A 102 -20.25 6.76 -23.97
N LYS A 103 -21.25 7.53 -23.50
CA LYS A 103 -22.64 7.43 -23.97
C LYS A 103 -23.02 8.36 -25.13
N ARG A 104 -22.13 9.27 -25.56
CA ARG A 104 -22.39 10.21 -26.68
C ARG A 104 -21.60 9.95 -27.97
N GLY A 105 -20.90 8.81 -28.09
CA GLY A 105 -20.09 8.47 -29.27
C GLY A 105 -20.53 7.23 -30.07
N ARG A 106 -21.67 6.62 -29.74
CA ARG A 106 -22.29 5.56 -30.56
C ARG A 106 -23.78 5.83 -30.72
N LEU A 107 -24.11 6.77 -31.58
CA LEU A 107 -25.30 6.78 -32.42
C LEU A 107 -24.92 7.45 -33.73
#